data_AF-A0A7K3CRL5-F1
#
_entry.id   AF-A0A7K3CRL5-F1
#
_cell.length_a   1.000
_cell.length_b   1.000
_cell.length_c   1.000
_cell.angle_alpha   90.00
_cell.angle_beta   90.00
_cell.angle_gamma   90.00
#
_symmetry.space_group_name_H-M   'P 1'
#
loop_
_entity.id
_entity.type
_entity.pdbx_description
1 polymer ?
#
loop_
_entity_poly.entity_id
_entity_poly.type
_entity_poly.pdbx_seq_one_letter_code
_entity_poly.pdbx_strand_id
1 'polypeptide(L)'
;ANNAVVNQYRCVSGAKNQWWIVYDGGGLARRFTNFESQKCLSLKGGRTAKGTPAVQRDCEGTPDQIWYTLPPYREGEMGRSGGKGCLDVQGASKADNAPVIVWKCNGRSNQKWAGVG
;
A
#
# COMPACT_ATOMS: atom_id res chain seq x y z
N ALA A 1 9.84 11.92 1.98
CA ALA A 1 9.69 12.91 0.89
C ALA A 1 8.68 12.39 -0.14
N ASN A 2 8.03 13.25 -0.92
CA ASN A 2 7.11 12.79 -1.97
C ASN A 2 7.85 11.92 -2.98
N ASN A 3 7.16 10.90 -3.48
CA ASN A 3 7.67 9.90 -4.42
C ASN A 3 8.76 8.96 -3.87
N ALA A 4 9.04 8.98 -2.56
CA ALA A 4 9.82 7.92 -1.94
C ALA A 4 9.05 6.59 -2.05
N VAL A 5 9.73 5.57 -2.56
CA VAL A 5 9.15 4.25 -2.83
C VAL A 5 8.83 3.53 -1.52
N VAL A 6 7.65 2.91 -1.48
CA VAL A 6 7.30 1.96 -0.43
C VAL A 6 7.87 0.62 -0.82
N ASN A 7 8.67 0.03 0.05
CA ASN A 7 9.29 -1.28 -0.14
C ASN A 7 9.04 -2.17 1.09
N GLN A 8 9.17 -3.47 0.87
CA GLN A 8 9.31 -4.42 1.96
C GLN A 8 10.69 -4.30 2.57
N TYR A 9 10.77 -4.38 3.89
CA TYR A 9 12.02 -4.43 4.64
C TYR A 9 11.82 -5.23 5.92
N ARG A 10 12.87 -5.89 6.41
CA ARG A 10 12.88 -6.52 7.74
C ARG A 10 12.37 -5.57 8.81
N CYS A 11 11.62 -6.09 9.79
CA CYS A 11 11.13 -5.27 10.89
C CYS A 11 12.32 -4.75 11.73
N VAL A 12 12.36 -3.43 11.95
CA VAL A 12 13.34 -2.76 12.78
C VAL A 12 12.63 -2.14 13.98
N SER A 13 13.03 -2.53 15.19
CA SER A 13 12.41 -2.04 16.42
C SER A 13 12.52 -0.51 16.50
N GLY A 14 11.38 0.15 16.75
CA GLY A 14 11.31 1.62 16.84
C GLY A 14 11.40 2.37 15.51
N ALA A 15 11.51 1.68 14.37
CA ALA A 15 11.57 2.33 13.06
C ALA A 15 10.19 2.84 12.62
N LYS A 16 9.90 4.10 12.97
CA LYS A 16 8.64 4.80 12.67
C LYS A 16 8.28 4.85 11.19
N ASN A 17 9.27 4.79 10.30
CA ASN A 17 9.03 4.72 8.85
C ASN A 17 8.45 3.37 8.39
N GLN A 18 8.36 2.36 9.26
CA GLN A 18 7.69 1.08 9.02
C GLN A 18 6.27 1.03 9.61
N TRP A 19 5.81 2.09 10.27
CA TRP A 19 4.50 2.16 10.90
C TRP A 19 3.52 2.96 10.04
N TRP A 20 2.28 2.45 9.95
CA TRP A 20 1.21 3.05 9.16
C TRP A 20 -0.01 3.28 10.03
N ILE A 21 -0.44 4.54 10.10
CA ILE A 21 -1.70 4.93 10.71
C ILE A 21 -2.80 4.70 9.67
N VAL A 22 -3.84 3.97 10.06
CA VAL A 22 -4.98 3.66 9.20
C VAL A 22 -6.13 4.61 9.54
N TYR A 23 -6.52 5.42 8.57
CA TYR A 23 -7.70 6.29 8.67
C TYR A 23 -8.87 5.65 7.92
N ASP A 24 -10.04 5.64 8.56
CA ASP A 24 -11.29 5.25 7.90
C ASP A 24 -11.72 6.34 6.91
N GLY A 25 -11.97 5.94 5.66
CA GLY A 25 -12.53 6.79 4.61
C GLY A 25 -14.04 6.63 4.45
N GLY A 26 -14.69 5.81 5.29
CA GLY A 26 -16.09 5.41 5.18
C GLY A 26 -16.23 4.02 4.56
N GLY A 27 -17.08 3.19 5.16
CA GLY A 27 -17.33 1.81 4.71
C GLY A 27 -16.05 0.96 4.73
N LEU A 28 -15.63 0.48 3.56
CA LEU A 28 -14.42 -0.36 3.38
C LEU A 28 -13.20 0.43 2.91
N ALA A 29 -13.34 1.73 2.66
CA ALA A 29 -12.24 2.57 2.20
C ALA A 29 -11.30 2.93 3.35
N ARG A 30 -10.00 2.86 3.10
CA ARG A 30 -8.93 3.14 4.06
C ARG A 30 -7.90 4.05 3.40
N ARG A 31 -7.31 4.93 4.21
CA ARG A 31 -6.14 5.73 3.86
C ARG A 31 -5.02 5.39 4.84
N PHE A 32 -3.86 5.05 4.32
CA PHE A 32 -2.68 4.70 5.12
C PHE A 32 -1.72 5.86 5.12
N THR A 33 -1.35 6.36 6.30
CA THR A 33 -0.39 7.44 6.47
C THR A 33 0.84 6.90 7.19
N ASN A 34 2.02 7.14 6.64
CA ASN A 34 3.26 6.76 7.30
C ASN A 34 3.46 7.57 8.58
N PHE A 35 3.77 6.90 9.69
CA PHE A 35 3.91 7.55 11.00
C PHE A 35 5.04 8.58 11.03
N GLU A 36 6.19 8.26 10.42
CA GLU A 36 7.34 9.17 10.40
C GLU A 36 7.07 10.41 9.54
N SER A 37 6.60 10.20 8.31
CA SER A 37 6.53 11.29 7.33
C SER A 37 5.18 12.01 7.27
N GLN A 38 4.14 11.48 7.89
CA GLN A 38 2.75 11.96 7.79
C GLN A 38 2.20 12.00 6.35
N LYS A 39 2.75 11.15 5.47
CA LYS A 39 2.40 11.08 4.05
C LYS A 39 1.60 9.82 3.72
N CYS A 40 0.74 9.93 2.72
CA CYS A 40 -0.19 8.89 2.33
C CYS A 40 0.43 7.86 1.39
N LEU A 41 0.11 6.58 1.61
CA LEU A 41 0.36 5.49 0.66
C LEU A 41 -0.40 5.79 -0.63
N SER A 42 0.35 6.02 -1.70
CA SER A 42 -0.12 6.52 -2.99
C SER A 42 0.45 5.68 -4.13
N LEU A 43 -0.06 5.87 -5.34
CA LEU A 43 0.61 5.36 -6.55
C LEU A 43 1.45 6.46 -7.20
N LYS A 44 2.60 6.05 -7.74
CA LYS A 44 3.53 6.99 -8.38
C LYS A 44 2.84 7.73 -9.52
N GLY A 45 2.74 9.06 -9.38
CA GLY A 45 2.06 9.94 -10.34
C GLY A 45 0.57 9.63 -10.53
N GLY A 46 -0.10 9.02 -9.54
CA GLY A 46 -1.51 8.64 -9.62
C GLY A 46 -1.83 7.58 -10.68
N ARG A 47 -0.81 6.92 -11.24
CA ARG A 47 -0.97 5.94 -12.31
C ARG A 47 -1.53 4.63 -11.78
N THR A 48 -2.33 3.97 -12.60
CA THR A 48 -3.09 2.77 -12.20
C THR A 48 -2.69 1.54 -12.98
N ALA A 49 -1.67 1.68 -13.84
CA ALA A 49 -1.11 0.60 -14.62
C ALA A 49 -0.44 -0.45 -13.72
N LYS A 50 -0.48 -1.72 -14.14
CA LYS A 50 0.24 -2.82 -13.46
C LYS A 50 1.73 -2.52 -13.43
N GLY A 51 2.38 -2.79 -12.31
CA GLY A 51 3.78 -2.46 -12.08
C GLY A 51 4.03 -1.03 -11.62
N THR A 52 2.98 -0.19 -11.48
CA THR A 52 3.16 1.15 -10.91
C THR A 52 3.65 1.03 -9.46
N PRO A 53 4.76 1.69 -9.08
CA PRO A 53 5.24 1.67 -7.71
C PRO A 53 4.28 2.35 -6.74
N ALA A 54 4.12 1.75 -5.56
CA ALA A 54 3.59 2.42 -4.40
C ALA A 54 4.65 3.40 -3.86
N VAL A 55 4.21 4.59 -3.49
CA VAL A 55 5.05 5.67 -2.98
C VAL A 55 4.34 6.38 -1.83
N GLN A 56 5.05 7.21 -1.09
CA GLN A 56 4.43 8.20 -0.21
C GLN A 56 4.26 9.54 -0.94
N ARG A 57 3.12 10.20 -0.78
CA ARG A 57 2.86 11.59 -1.24
C ARG A 57 2.06 12.35 -0.19
N ASP A 58 2.00 13.67 -0.31
CA ASP A 58 1.08 14.47 0.49
C ASP A 58 -0.35 13.92 0.38
N CYS A 59 -1.07 13.97 1.49
CA CYS A 59 -2.42 13.44 1.56
C CYS A 59 -3.39 14.40 0.88
N GLU A 60 -3.79 14.06 -0.35
CA GLU A 60 -4.63 14.86 -1.23
C GLU A 60 -6.07 14.31 -1.31
N GLY A 61 -6.31 13.10 -0.80
CA GLY A 61 -7.61 12.44 -0.89
C GLY A 61 -7.93 11.92 -2.30
N THR A 62 -6.93 11.85 -3.16
CA THR A 62 -7.06 11.34 -4.53
C THR A 62 -7.31 9.83 -4.53
N PRO A 63 -8.02 9.27 -5.54
CA PRO A 63 -8.38 7.86 -5.55
C PRO A 63 -7.20 6.89 -5.45
N ASP A 64 -6.01 7.27 -5.91
CA ASP A 64 -4.81 6.43 -5.79
C ASP A 64 -4.21 6.37 -4.37
N GLN A 65 -4.77 7.13 -3.42
CA GLN A 65 -4.45 7.12 -1.99
C GLN A 65 -5.47 6.35 -1.15
N ILE A 66 -6.50 5.81 -1.79
CA ILE A 66 -7.60 5.11 -1.14
C ILE A 66 -7.53 3.63 -1.47
N TRP A 67 -7.58 2.81 -0.41
CA TRP A 67 -7.36 1.38 -0.45
C TRP A 67 -8.53 0.65 0.23
N TYR A 68 -8.92 -0.51 -0.30
CA TYR A 68 -10.02 -1.33 0.19
C TYR A 68 -9.47 -2.66 0.69
N THR A 69 -9.90 -3.08 1.88
CA THR A 69 -9.41 -4.32 2.52
C THR A 69 -10.38 -5.51 2.42
N LEU A 70 -11.58 -5.27 1.88
CA LEU A 70 -12.74 -6.17 1.84
C LEU A 70 -13.60 -5.84 0.57
N PRO A 71 -14.67 -6.59 0.24
CA PRO A 71 -15.13 -6.89 -1.12
C PRO A 71 -15.03 -5.78 -2.18
N PRO A 72 -14.57 -6.08 -3.42
CA PRO A 72 -14.47 -7.42 -4.04
C PRO A 72 -13.14 -8.18 -3.81
N TYR A 73 -12.32 -7.74 -2.87
CA TYR A 73 -11.00 -8.34 -2.59
C TYR A 73 -11.10 -9.51 -1.60
N ARG A 74 -10.15 -10.46 -1.68
CA ARG A 74 -10.06 -11.55 -0.69
C ARG A 74 -9.57 -11.00 0.65
N GLU A 75 -9.81 -11.76 1.71
CA GLU A 75 -9.32 -11.41 3.04
C GLU A 75 -7.81 -11.12 3.04
N GLY A 76 -7.45 -9.95 3.58
CA GLY A 76 -6.08 -9.44 3.64
C GLY A 76 -5.58 -8.81 2.32
N GLU A 77 -6.27 -8.98 1.19
CA GLU A 77 -5.91 -8.25 -0.03
C GLU A 77 -6.24 -6.76 0.12
N MET A 78 -5.25 -5.91 -0.16
CA MET A 78 -5.44 -4.46 -0.22
C MET A 78 -5.59 -4.02 -1.66
N GLY A 79 -6.83 -3.76 -2.05
CA GLY A 79 -7.19 -3.34 -3.39
C GLY A 79 -7.25 -1.83 -3.55
N ARG A 80 -6.90 -1.33 -4.74
CA ARG A 80 -6.96 0.11 -5.03
C ARG A 80 -8.41 0.59 -5.25
N SER A 81 -8.69 1.87 -4.98
CA SER A 81 -9.93 2.52 -5.40
C SER A 81 -10.09 2.64 -6.93
N GLY A 82 -11.31 2.47 -7.43
CA GLY A 82 -11.59 2.45 -8.88
C GLY A 82 -11.24 1.14 -9.59
N GLY A 83 -10.89 0.09 -8.83
CA GLY A 83 -10.79 -1.29 -9.29
C GLY A 83 -9.52 -1.66 -10.09
N LYS A 84 -9.34 -2.99 -10.23
CA LYS A 84 -8.30 -3.71 -11.01
C LYS A 84 -6.85 -3.56 -10.53
N GLY A 85 -6.59 -3.70 -9.23
CA GLY A 85 -5.22 -3.88 -8.75
C GLY A 85 -5.11 -4.06 -7.24
N CYS A 86 -4.17 -4.89 -6.81
CA CYS A 86 -3.84 -5.13 -5.41
C CYS A 86 -2.42 -4.65 -5.12
N LEU A 87 -2.20 -4.16 -3.90
CA LEU A 87 -0.87 -3.86 -3.36
C LEU A 87 -0.07 -5.17 -3.27
N ASP A 88 1.10 -5.21 -3.90
CA ASP A 88 1.84 -6.44 -4.21
C ASP A 88 3.33 -6.23 -3.98
N VAL A 89 3.99 -7.13 -3.24
CA VAL A 89 5.46 -7.18 -3.18
C VAL A 89 5.99 -7.78 -4.48
N GLN A 90 6.74 -6.98 -5.24
CA GLN A 90 7.18 -7.31 -6.59
C GLN A 90 7.90 -8.67 -6.64
N GLY A 91 7.44 -9.52 -7.56
CA GLY A 91 8.02 -10.85 -7.78
C GLY A 91 7.82 -11.83 -6.61
N ALA A 92 6.94 -11.51 -5.64
CA ALA A 92 6.81 -12.23 -4.38
C ALA A 92 8.14 -12.38 -3.62
N SER A 93 9.04 -11.40 -3.80
CA SER A 93 10.35 -11.40 -3.16
C SER A 93 10.22 -11.34 -1.64
N LYS A 94 11.14 -12.03 -0.95
CA LYS A 94 11.30 -11.92 0.50
C LYS A 94 12.47 -11.00 0.90
N ALA A 95 13.21 -10.49 -0.08
CA ALA A 95 14.40 -9.68 0.16
C ALA A 95 14.02 -8.29 0.67
N ASP A 96 14.90 -7.73 1.49
CA ASP A 96 14.87 -6.32 1.85
C ASP A 96 14.93 -5.43 0.60
N ASN A 97 14.22 -4.31 0.67
CA ASN A 97 14.06 -3.33 -0.40
C ASN A 97 13.28 -3.81 -1.63
N ALA A 98 12.63 -4.98 -1.58
CA ALA A 98 11.70 -5.40 -2.62
C ALA A 98 10.59 -4.34 -2.79
N PRO A 99 10.42 -3.72 -3.98
CA PRO A 99 9.42 -2.68 -4.17
C PRO A 99 8.01 -3.19 -3.98
N VAL A 100 7.15 -2.36 -3.39
CA VAL A 100 5.71 -2.57 -3.41
C VAL A 100 5.14 -1.88 -4.64
N ILE A 101 4.32 -2.61 -5.39
CA ILE A 101 3.70 -2.17 -6.63
C ILE A 101 2.20 -2.44 -6.60
N VAL A 102 1.47 -1.93 -7.60
CA VAL A 102 0.15 -2.45 -7.92
C VAL A 102 0.24 -3.52 -8.99
N TRP A 103 -0.40 -4.67 -8.74
CA TRP A 103 -0.47 -5.77 -9.67
C TRP A 103 -1.88 -6.35 -9.80
N LYS A 104 -2.08 -7.27 -10.75
CA LYS A 104 -3.34 -8.02 -10.85
C LYS A 104 -3.55 -8.81 -9.55
N CYS A 105 -4.69 -8.61 -8.90
CA CYS A 105 -5.10 -9.41 -7.75
C CYS A 105 -5.14 -10.90 -8.13
N ASN A 106 -4.42 -11.72 -7.37
CA ASN A 106 -4.17 -13.12 -7.66
C ASN A 106 -4.17 -14.01 -6.40
N GLY A 107 -4.24 -13.44 -5.19
CA GLY A 107 -4.51 -14.20 -3.95
C GLY A 107 -3.32 -14.88 -3.34
N ARG A 108 -2.14 -14.65 -3.92
CA ARG A 108 -0.89 -15.08 -3.35
C ARG A 108 -0.59 -14.26 -2.09
N SER A 109 0.23 -14.83 -1.23
CA SER A 109 0.60 -14.24 0.05
C SER A 109 1.27 -12.87 -0.08
N ASN A 110 1.97 -12.58 -1.19
CA ASN A 110 2.60 -11.29 -1.45
C ASN A 110 1.62 -10.14 -1.74
N GLN A 111 0.31 -10.42 -1.75
CA GLN A 111 -0.76 -9.42 -1.84
C GLN A 111 -1.62 -9.36 -0.57
N LYS A 112 -1.29 -10.16 0.44
CA LYS A 112 -2.01 -10.21 1.71
C LYS A 112 -1.24 -9.43 2.76
N TRP A 113 -1.91 -8.46 3.36
CA TRP A 113 -1.34 -7.55 4.32
C TRP A 113 -2.11 -7.63 5.63
N ALA A 114 -1.38 -7.66 6.73
CA ALA A 114 -1.91 -7.58 8.08
C ALA A 114 -1.09 -6.56 8.86
N GLY A 115 -1.76 -5.77 9.67
CA GLY A 115 -1.08 -4.95 10.67
C GLY A 115 -0.48 -5.85 11.75
N VAL A 116 0.74 -5.54 12.16
CA VAL A 116 1.35 -6.10 13.37
C VAL A 116 1.41 -4.99 14.41
N GLY A 117 0.89 -5.28 15.60
CA GLY A 117 0.85 -4.37 16.75
C GLY A 117 2.09 -4.45 17.61
#